data_AF-A0A453FNY1-F1
#
_entry.id   AF-A0A453FNY1-F1
#
_cell.length_a   1.000
_cell.length_b   1.000
_cell.length_c   1.000
_cell.angle_alpha   90.00
_cell.angle_beta   90.00
_cell.angle_gamma   90.00
#
_symmetry.space_group_name_H-M   'P 1'
#
loop_
_entity.id
_entity.type
_entity.pdbx_description
1 polymer ?
#
loop_
_entity_poly.entity_id
_entity_poly.type
_entity_poly.pdbx_seq_one_letter_code
_entity_poly.pdbx_strand_id
1 'polypeptide(L)'
;RRGQVGKFASKNQKFYNTPRLIDGFPNCKIMNLYANGDHSAALDESGQLHIWGRALVGEHDDDQPRAAFPSLSISQVALGWHHALVLSGGELYAIGAYRHQKCDPTVSENAVARQLNLTTASSIHHEPSSASNLAKVPSIHGQQVTQIAAGTEHSALVTAESGALFTWGWGEHGQLGLGDTCDQVVPQRVNLGDEGSRSYASLGVYCGSGFTVAVSQA
;
A
#
# COMPACT_ATOMS: atom_id res chain seq x y z
N ARG A 1 -14.14 14.11 4.57
CA ARG A 1 -13.66 15.36 3.91
C ARG A 1 -13.21 15.11 2.47
N ARG A 2 -12.70 13.91 2.18
CA ARG A 2 -12.19 13.48 0.88
C ARG A 2 -13.04 12.36 0.28
N GLY A 3 -14.28 12.16 0.75
CA GLY A 3 -15.14 11.05 0.33
C GLY A 3 -14.87 9.71 1.02
N GLN A 4 -13.87 9.61 1.93
CA GLN A 4 -13.38 8.34 2.49
C GLN A 4 -14.43 7.49 3.21
N VAL A 5 -15.48 8.10 3.78
CA VAL A 5 -16.55 7.37 4.46
C VAL A 5 -17.64 6.88 3.50
N GLY A 6 -17.50 7.13 2.20
CA GLY A 6 -18.51 6.87 1.18
C GLY A 6 -19.70 7.84 1.27
N LYS A 7 -20.46 7.94 0.19
CA LYS A 7 -21.70 8.72 0.12
C LYS A 7 -22.92 7.80 0.17
N PHE A 8 -23.94 8.34 0.82
CA PHE A 8 -25.28 7.78 0.94
C PHE A 8 -26.27 8.60 0.09
N ALA A 9 -27.40 7.99 -0.28
CA ALA A 9 -28.44 8.57 -1.12
C ALA A 9 -28.93 10.00 -0.75
N SER A 10 -28.85 10.44 0.51
CA SER A 10 -29.24 11.81 0.89
C SER A 10 -28.06 12.80 0.82
N LYS A 11 -28.26 13.86 0.03
CA LYS A 11 -27.19 14.76 -0.46
C LYS A 11 -26.70 15.83 0.55
N ASN A 12 -27.28 15.92 1.74
CA ASN A 12 -27.13 17.13 2.58
C ASN A 12 -26.28 16.97 3.84
N GLN A 13 -25.72 15.79 4.13
CA GLN A 13 -24.91 15.58 5.34
C GLN A 13 -23.47 15.18 4.99
N LYS A 14 -22.50 15.98 5.46
CA LYS A 14 -21.06 15.77 5.17
C LYS A 14 -20.31 15.02 6.27
N PHE A 15 -20.88 14.91 7.46
CA PHE A 15 -20.27 14.25 8.62
C PHE A 15 -21.29 13.38 9.33
N TYR A 16 -20.85 12.20 9.72
CA TYR A 16 -21.66 11.21 10.40
C TYR A 16 -20.96 10.82 11.70
N ASN A 17 -21.72 10.79 12.78
CA ASN A 17 -21.28 10.34 14.10
C ASN A 17 -21.90 8.99 14.50
N THR A 18 -22.60 8.35 13.56
CA THR A 18 -23.22 7.03 13.71
C THR A 18 -22.97 6.21 12.43
N PRO A 19 -22.84 4.88 12.50
CA PRO A 19 -22.65 4.03 11.33
C PRO A 19 -23.78 4.21 10.30
N ARG A 20 -23.41 4.21 9.01
CA ARG A 20 -24.34 4.36 7.89
C ARG A 20 -24.00 3.36 6.80
N LEU A 21 -25.05 2.87 6.13
CA LEU A 21 -24.90 2.14 4.88
C LEU A 21 -24.50 3.14 3.79
N ILE A 22 -23.54 2.72 2.96
CA ILE A 22 -23.13 3.46 1.77
C ILE A 22 -23.58 2.68 0.54
N ASP A 23 -23.85 3.42 -0.53
CA ASP A 23 -24.14 2.85 -1.83
C ASP A 23 -22.81 2.55 -2.57
N GLY A 24 -22.89 1.96 -3.76
CA GLY A 24 -21.72 1.76 -4.64
C GLY A 24 -21.17 0.35 -4.74
N PHE A 25 -21.86 -0.64 -4.16
CA PHE A 25 -21.53 -2.08 -4.31
C PHE A 25 -22.70 -2.88 -4.89
N PRO A 26 -23.14 -2.58 -6.13
CA PRO A 26 -24.25 -3.32 -6.73
C PRO A 26 -23.82 -4.74 -7.08
N ASN A 27 -24.58 -5.72 -6.62
CA ASN A 27 -24.46 -7.14 -7.01
C ASN A 27 -23.09 -7.78 -6.71
N CYS A 28 -22.39 -7.31 -5.68
CA CYS A 28 -21.19 -7.97 -5.17
C CYS A 28 -21.26 -8.15 -3.65
N LYS A 29 -20.58 -9.20 -3.16
CA LYS A 29 -20.40 -9.44 -1.74
C LYS A 29 -19.03 -8.96 -1.31
N ILE A 30 -18.99 -8.01 -0.38
CA ILE A 30 -17.74 -7.51 0.20
C ILE A 30 -17.23 -8.49 1.26
N MET A 31 -15.97 -8.90 1.11
CA MET A 31 -15.29 -9.85 1.98
C MET A 31 -14.36 -9.14 2.98
N ASN A 32 -13.72 -8.06 2.54
CA ASN A 32 -12.76 -7.31 3.35
C ASN A 32 -12.92 -5.80 3.14
N LEU A 33 -12.67 -5.04 4.21
CA LEU A 33 -12.65 -3.57 4.21
C LEU A 33 -11.31 -3.10 4.77
N TYR A 34 -10.80 -2.03 4.19
CA TYR A 34 -9.53 -1.42 4.55
C TYR A 34 -9.73 0.09 4.65
N ALA A 35 -9.16 0.70 5.68
CA ALA A 35 -9.24 2.13 5.90
C ALA A 35 -7.93 2.63 6.52
N ASN A 36 -7.35 3.67 5.91
CA ASN A 36 -6.25 4.43 6.49
C ASN A 36 -6.23 5.83 5.88
N GLY A 37 -5.78 6.81 6.67
CA GLY A 37 -5.74 8.22 6.27
C GLY A 37 -7.07 8.73 5.72
N ASP A 38 -7.03 9.24 4.50
CA ASP A 38 -8.20 9.72 3.77
C ASP A 38 -8.67 8.73 2.69
N HIS A 39 -8.30 7.44 2.78
CA HIS A 39 -8.60 6.41 1.79
C HIS A 39 -9.47 5.31 2.37
N SER A 40 -10.20 4.62 1.50
CA SER A 40 -10.88 3.38 1.84
C SER A 40 -10.88 2.44 0.65
N ALA A 41 -10.83 1.14 0.96
CA ALA A 41 -10.85 0.10 -0.03
C ALA A 41 -11.67 -1.10 0.44
N ALA A 42 -12.16 -1.87 -0.51
CA ALA A 42 -12.90 -3.10 -0.29
C ALA A 42 -12.46 -4.16 -1.29
N LEU A 43 -12.43 -5.42 -0.87
CA LEU A 43 -12.35 -6.56 -1.77
C LEU A 43 -13.70 -7.26 -1.79
N ASP A 44 -14.20 -7.55 -2.98
CA ASP A 44 -15.33 -8.46 -3.14
C ASP A 44 -14.89 -9.93 -3.26
N GLU A 45 -15.87 -10.83 -3.30
CA GLU A 45 -15.67 -12.28 -3.36
C GLU A 45 -14.92 -12.78 -4.61
N SER A 46 -14.79 -11.95 -5.65
CA SER A 46 -14.01 -12.27 -6.85
C SER A 46 -12.55 -11.83 -6.78
N GLY A 47 -12.18 -11.10 -5.71
CA GLY A 47 -10.87 -10.45 -5.59
C GLY A 47 -10.80 -9.11 -6.35
N GLN A 48 -11.93 -8.55 -6.78
CA GLN A 48 -11.98 -7.23 -7.39
C GLN A 48 -11.82 -6.15 -6.30
N LEU A 49 -10.83 -5.27 -6.51
CA LEU A 49 -10.58 -4.12 -5.65
C LEU A 49 -11.56 -2.99 -5.97
N HIS A 50 -12.18 -2.44 -4.93
CA HIS A 50 -12.92 -1.19 -4.99
C HIS A 50 -12.22 -0.17 -4.11
N ILE A 51 -11.94 1.03 -4.62
CA ILE A 51 -11.21 2.08 -3.90
C ILE A 51 -11.96 3.42 -3.99
N TRP A 52 -11.95 4.18 -2.89
CA TRP A 52 -12.54 5.51 -2.81
C TRP A 52 -11.86 6.35 -1.71
N GLY A 53 -12.27 7.60 -1.58
CA GLY A 53 -11.66 8.60 -0.73
C GLY A 53 -10.71 9.49 -1.51
N ARG A 54 -9.62 9.92 -0.86
CA ARG A 54 -8.57 10.70 -1.49
C ARG A 54 -7.99 9.93 -2.68
N ALA A 55 -7.72 10.64 -3.78
CA ALA A 55 -7.22 10.02 -5.01
C ALA A 55 -5.92 9.24 -4.78
N LEU A 56 -5.99 7.90 -4.93
CA LEU A 56 -4.84 7.02 -5.18
C LEU A 56 -4.84 6.53 -6.64
N VAL A 57 -6.04 6.42 -7.22
CA VAL A 57 -6.29 6.05 -8.61
C VAL A 57 -7.08 7.18 -9.27
N GLY A 58 -6.67 7.63 -10.45
CA GLY A 58 -7.27 8.79 -11.12
C GLY A 58 -6.84 10.13 -10.50
N GLU A 59 -7.45 11.22 -10.96
CA GLU A 59 -7.00 12.58 -10.65
C GLU A 59 -7.79 13.27 -9.52
N HIS A 60 -8.89 12.68 -9.07
CA HIS A 60 -9.83 13.32 -8.15
C HIS A 60 -10.23 12.40 -7.01
N ASP A 61 -10.58 13.02 -5.88
CA ASP A 61 -11.14 12.32 -4.74
C ASP A 61 -12.53 11.77 -5.11
N ASP A 62 -12.79 10.51 -4.76
CA ASP A 62 -14.02 9.81 -5.07
C ASP A 62 -14.81 9.54 -3.79
N ASP A 63 -16.08 9.92 -3.72
CA ASP A 63 -16.97 9.61 -2.60
C ASP A 63 -17.82 8.35 -2.83
N GLN A 64 -17.54 7.62 -3.90
CA GLN A 64 -18.17 6.35 -4.26
C GLN A 64 -17.09 5.29 -4.48
N PRO A 65 -17.30 4.04 -3.99
CA PRO A 65 -16.47 2.91 -4.35
C PRO A 65 -16.34 2.76 -5.87
N ARG A 66 -15.11 2.68 -6.37
CA ARG A 66 -14.83 2.43 -7.79
C ARG A 66 -13.97 1.19 -7.95
N ALA A 67 -14.40 0.29 -8.82
CA ALA A 67 -13.61 -0.87 -9.23
C ALA A 67 -12.27 -0.41 -9.85
N ALA A 68 -11.17 -0.99 -9.39
CA ALA A 68 -9.82 -0.69 -9.85
C ALA A 68 -9.09 -1.99 -10.23
N PHE A 69 -8.30 -1.93 -11.30
CA PHE A 69 -7.45 -3.03 -11.76
C PHE A 69 -8.18 -4.37 -12.00
N PRO A 70 -9.22 -4.40 -12.85
CA PRO A 70 -10.07 -5.59 -13.05
C PRO A 70 -9.34 -6.80 -13.66
N SER A 71 -8.12 -6.61 -14.16
CA SER A 71 -7.27 -7.68 -14.67
C SER A 71 -6.51 -8.46 -13.57
N LEU A 72 -6.56 -7.98 -12.32
CA LEU A 72 -5.91 -8.62 -11.18
C LEU A 72 -6.94 -9.29 -10.27
N SER A 73 -6.55 -10.40 -9.65
CA SER A 73 -7.32 -11.03 -8.58
C SER A 73 -6.60 -10.74 -7.26
N ILE A 74 -7.02 -9.65 -6.61
CA ILE A 74 -6.37 -9.14 -5.40
C ILE A 74 -6.75 -10.00 -4.20
N SER A 75 -5.76 -10.44 -3.43
CA SER A 75 -5.93 -11.24 -2.22
C SER A 75 -5.70 -10.46 -0.93
N GLN A 76 -4.91 -9.38 -0.97
CA GLN A 76 -4.67 -8.51 0.19
C GLN A 76 -4.50 -7.05 -0.24
N VAL A 77 -4.86 -6.14 0.66
CA VAL A 77 -4.68 -4.69 0.53
C VAL A 77 -4.09 -4.16 1.82
N ALA A 78 -3.12 -3.24 1.73
CA ALA A 78 -2.69 -2.42 2.86
C ALA A 78 -2.69 -0.95 2.45
N LEU A 79 -3.48 -0.13 3.15
CA LEU A 79 -3.56 1.31 2.88
C LEU A 79 -2.58 2.06 3.77
N GLY A 80 -1.76 2.93 3.18
CA GLY A 80 -1.02 3.97 3.87
C GLY A 80 -1.69 5.34 3.74
N TRP A 81 -0.96 6.41 4.03
CA TRP A 81 -1.48 7.78 3.98
C TRP A 81 -1.43 8.38 2.57
N HIS A 82 -0.42 8.02 1.77
CA HIS A 82 -0.23 8.49 0.39
C HIS A 82 0.02 7.35 -0.61
N HIS A 83 -0.03 6.10 -0.16
CA HIS A 83 0.17 4.92 -0.99
C HIS A 83 -0.75 3.79 -0.54
N ALA A 84 -0.86 2.75 -1.37
CA ALA A 84 -1.41 1.46 -0.99
C ALA A 84 -0.55 0.34 -1.56
N LEU A 85 -0.55 -0.80 -0.88
CA LEU A 85 0.00 -2.05 -1.38
C LEU A 85 -1.13 -3.01 -1.70
N VAL A 86 -0.99 -3.78 -2.77
CA VAL A 86 -1.91 -4.85 -3.14
C VAL A 86 -1.15 -6.10 -3.54
N LEU A 87 -1.68 -7.25 -3.13
CA LEU A 87 -1.12 -8.57 -3.42
C LEU A 87 -2.03 -9.30 -4.42
N SER A 88 -1.46 -9.82 -5.50
CA SER A 88 -2.17 -10.62 -6.51
C SER A 88 -1.29 -11.76 -6.98
N GLY A 89 -1.73 -13.01 -6.79
CA GLY A 89 -0.96 -14.18 -7.23
C GLY A 89 0.43 -14.33 -6.58
N GLY A 90 0.63 -13.75 -5.38
CA GLY A 90 1.93 -13.70 -4.69
C GLY A 90 2.83 -12.53 -5.14
N GLU A 91 2.39 -11.75 -6.14
CA GLU A 91 3.11 -10.58 -6.63
C GLU A 91 2.64 -9.30 -5.94
N LEU A 92 3.60 -8.46 -5.54
CA LEU A 92 3.35 -7.18 -4.90
C LEU A 92 3.24 -6.04 -5.91
N TYR A 93 2.21 -5.21 -5.72
CA TYR A 93 2.05 -3.94 -6.43
C TYR A 93 1.83 -2.80 -5.44
N ALA A 94 2.32 -1.62 -5.81
CA ALA A 94 2.10 -0.37 -5.11
C ALA A 94 1.18 0.54 -5.93
N ILE A 95 0.31 1.27 -5.25
CA ILE A 95 -0.57 2.30 -5.83
C ILE A 95 -0.22 3.64 -5.20
N GLY A 96 0.00 4.66 -6.03
CA GLY A 96 0.43 5.98 -5.56
C GLY A 96 1.95 6.08 -5.39
N ALA A 97 2.42 7.27 -5.02
CA ALA A 97 3.86 7.57 -4.96
C ALA A 97 4.29 7.99 -3.56
N TYR A 98 5.37 7.38 -3.11
CA TYR A 98 6.11 7.77 -1.91
C TYR A 98 6.99 9.00 -2.21
N ARG A 99 6.98 10.03 -1.34
CA ARG A 99 7.55 11.36 -1.66
C ARG A 99 8.78 11.77 -0.83
N HIS A 100 9.40 10.90 -0.04
CA HIS A 100 10.53 11.29 0.80
C HIS A 100 11.84 10.60 0.41
N GLN A 101 12.94 11.37 0.39
CA GLN A 101 14.27 10.89 0.02
C GLN A 101 15.36 11.63 0.83
N LYS A 102 15.34 11.49 2.16
CA LYS A 102 16.14 12.36 3.03
C LYS A 102 17.61 11.94 3.19
N CYS A 103 17.99 10.72 2.82
CA CYS A 103 19.26 10.14 3.26
C CYS A 103 20.29 9.80 2.17
N ASP A 104 19.94 9.81 0.88
CA ASP A 104 20.93 9.68 -0.19
C ASP A 104 20.87 10.84 -1.19
N PRO A 105 21.72 11.88 -1.05
CA PRO A 105 21.80 12.99 -2.00
C PRO A 105 22.36 12.57 -3.37
N THR A 106 22.81 11.32 -3.55
CA THR A 106 23.37 10.80 -4.81
C THR A 106 22.35 10.00 -5.63
N VAL A 107 21.27 9.51 -5.02
CA VAL A 107 20.20 8.82 -5.73
C VAL A 107 19.18 9.85 -6.18
N SER A 108 19.22 10.24 -7.45
CA SER A 108 18.22 11.11 -8.06
C SER A 108 16.80 10.53 -7.91
N GLU A 109 15.79 11.37 -7.68
CA GLU A 109 14.36 11.01 -7.78
C GLU A 109 14.06 10.20 -9.07
N ASN A 110 14.77 10.51 -10.17
CA ASN A 110 14.67 9.81 -11.44
C ASN A 110 15.21 8.36 -11.42
N ALA A 111 16.17 8.05 -10.55
CA ALA A 111 16.70 6.69 -10.41
C ALA A 111 15.70 5.78 -9.67
N VAL A 112 14.99 6.31 -8.67
CA VAL A 112 13.94 5.60 -7.92
C VAL A 112 12.69 5.39 -8.76
N ALA A 113 12.25 6.44 -9.48
CA ALA A 113 11.18 6.35 -10.46
C ALA A 113 11.47 5.28 -11.54
N ARG A 114 12.75 5.16 -11.96
CA ARG A 114 13.21 4.09 -12.86
C ARG A 114 13.28 2.71 -12.20
N GLN A 115 13.62 2.65 -10.92
CA GLN A 115 13.79 1.38 -10.19
C GLN A 115 12.46 0.76 -9.73
N LEU A 116 11.41 1.57 -9.55
CA LEU A 116 10.05 1.13 -9.26
C LEU A 116 9.10 1.24 -10.47
N ASN A 117 9.59 1.63 -11.65
CA ASN A 117 8.78 2.01 -12.82
C ASN A 117 7.68 3.06 -12.52
N LEU A 118 7.86 3.87 -11.48
CA LEU A 118 7.03 5.02 -11.13
C LEU A 118 7.49 6.24 -11.93
N THR A 119 7.47 6.20 -13.27
CA THR A 119 7.70 7.43 -14.04
C THR A 119 6.50 8.36 -13.87
N THR A 120 6.59 9.28 -12.92
CA THR A 120 5.80 10.50 -12.93
C THR A 120 6.17 11.28 -14.19
N ALA A 121 5.22 11.41 -15.11
CA ALA A 121 5.30 12.44 -16.14
C ALA A 121 5.40 13.80 -15.44
N SER A 122 6.58 14.42 -15.49
CA SER A 122 6.72 15.84 -15.22
C SER A 122 7.82 16.42 -16.08
N SER A 123 7.42 16.99 -17.21
CA SER A 123 7.97 18.26 -17.68
C SER A 123 7.18 18.78 -18.88
N ILE A 124 6.51 19.93 -18.66
CA ILE A 124 6.21 20.99 -19.64
C ILE A 124 5.22 20.59 -20.76
N HIS A 125 3.96 21.02 -20.59
CA HIS A 125 2.91 21.07 -21.63
C HIS A 125 2.68 19.79 -22.45
N HIS A 126 2.11 18.76 -21.83
CA HIS A 126 1.14 17.89 -22.50
C HIS A 126 0.37 17.06 -21.46
N GLU A 127 -0.95 17.03 -21.62
CA GLU A 127 -1.97 16.26 -20.90
C GLU A 127 -1.45 14.98 -20.20
N PRO A 128 -1.72 14.77 -18.89
CA PRO A 128 -1.48 13.48 -18.25
C PRO A 128 -2.49 12.48 -18.80
N SER A 129 -2.03 11.63 -19.71
CA SER A 129 -2.78 10.44 -20.10
C SER A 129 -3.01 9.56 -18.86
N SER A 130 -4.22 9.02 -18.74
CA SER A 130 -4.81 8.14 -17.71
C SER A 130 -4.04 6.84 -17.36
N ALA A 131 -2.71 6.87 -17.33
CA ALA A 131 -1.85 5.74 -17.06
C ALA A 131 -1.93 5.35 -15.57
N SER A 132 -2.22 4.08 -15.33
CA SER A 132 -2.43 3.46 -14.03
C SER A 132 -1.33 3.79 -13.02
N ASN A 133 -1.69 4.39 -11.88
CA ASN A 133 -0.80 4.58 -10.71
C ASN A 133 -0.37 3.25 -10.04
N LEU A 134 -0.54 2.10 -10.71
CA LEU A 134 -0.19 0.77 -10.23
C LEU A 134 1.19 0.40 -10.76
N ALA A 135 2.14 0.21 -9.86
CA ALA A 135 3.48 -0.23 -10.17
C ALA A 135 3.74 -1.59 -9.52
N LYS A 136 4.20 -2.57 -10.28
CA LYS A 136 4.73 -3.81 -9.71
C LYS A 136 6.01 -3.46 -8.95
N VAL A 137 6.12 -3.83 -7.67
CA VAL A 137 7.31 -3.55 -6.87
C VAL A 137 8.40 -4.55 -7.29
N PRO A 138 9.48 -4.12 -7.97
CA PRO A 138 10.48 -5.05 -8.47
C PRO A 138 11.35 -5.51 -7.31
N SER A 139 11.71 -6.80 -7.33
CA SER A 139 12.69 -7.42 -6.43
C SER A 139 12.16 -7.83 -5.06
N ILE A 140 11.86 -9.12 -4.97
CA ILE A 140 12.04 -9.89 -3.74
C ILE A 140 12.76 -11.19 -4.10
N HIS A 141 13.85 -11.11 -4.87
CA HIS A 141 14.65 -12.29 -5.27
C HIS A 141 13.86 -13.49 -5.87
N GLY A 142 12.71 -13.23 -6.52
CA GLY A 142 11.83 -14.29 -7.04
C GLY A 142 11.00 -15.02 -5.98
N GLN A 143 10.97 -14.52 -4.75
CA GLN A 143 10.14 -15.03 -3.64
C GLN A 143 8.73 -14.49 -3.71
N GLN A 144 7.77 -15.34 -3.38
CA GLN A 144 6.36 -14.96 -3.28
C GLN A 144 6.11 -14.17 -2.00
N VAL A 145 5.23 -13.17 -2.06
CA VAL A 145 4.77 -12.42 -0.88
C VAL A 145 3.57 -13.12 -0.26
N THR A 146 3.59 -13.29 1.06
CA THR A 146 2.49 -13.90 1.83
C THR A 146 1.72 -12.88 2.65
N GLN A 147 2.36 -11.79 3.06
CA GLN A 147 1.70 -10.74 3.82
C GLN A 147 2.27 -9.36 3.50
N ILE A 148 1.40 -8.36 3.53
CA ILE A 148 1.72 -6.94 3.38
C ILE A 148 1.17 -6.13 4.55
N ALA A 149 1.85 -5.03 4.89
CA ALA A 149 1.39 -4.01 5.82
C ALA A 149 1.86 -2.62 5.39
N ALA A 150 1.12 -1.59 5.77
CA ALA A 150 1.45 -0.20 5.49
C ALA A 150 1.10 0.69 6.68
N GLY A 151 2.04 1.54 7.07
CA GLY A 151 1.81 2.62 8.04
C GLY A 151 1.48 3.93 7.32
N THR A 152 1.74 5.07 7.96
CA THR A 152 1.48 6.38 7.32
C THR A 152 2.31 6.52 6.03
N GLU A 153 3.62 6.38 6.16
CA GLU A 153 4.57 6.61 5.06
C GLU A 153 5.61 5.48 4.96
N HIS A 154 5.31 4.29 5.50
CA HIS A 154 6.19 3.13 5.35
C HIS A 154 5.38 1.88 5.02
N SER A 155 6.08 0.90 4.50
CA SER A 155 5.56 -0.35 3.98
C SER A 155 6.38 -1.51 4.53
N ALA A 156 5.73 -2.65 4.70
CA ALA A 156 6.37 -3.88 5.09
C ALA A 156 5.76 -5.09 4.38
N LEU A 157 6.54 -6.14 4.19
CA LEU A 157 6.10 -7.41 3.63
C LEU A 157 6.82 -8.59 4.25
N VAL A 158 6.21 -9.77 4.10
CA VAL A 158 6.80 -11.08 4.43
C VAL A 158 6.79 -11.98 3.20
N THR A 159 7.85 -12.76 3.05
CA THR A 159 8.03 -13.75 1.96
C THR A 159 7.64 -15.16 2.35
N ALA A 160 7.24 -15.97 1.38
CA ALA A 160 6.74 -17.33 1.58
C ALA A 160 7.81 -18.32 2.01
N GLU A 161 8.99 -18.27 1.40
CA GLU A 161 9.99 -19.34 1.46
C GLU A 161 10.79 -19.28 2.76
N SER A 162 11.16 -18.07 3.19
CA SER A 162 12.05 -17.86 4.33
C SER A 162 11.40 -17.13 5.49
N GLY A 163 10.17 -16.65 5.33
CA GLY A 163 9.55 -15.72 6.29
C GLY A 163 10.33 -14.41 6.42
N ALA A 164 11.13 -14.05 5.42
CA ALA A 164 11.95 -12.85 5.48
C ALA A 164 11.07 -11.60 5.46
N LEU A 165 11.30 -10.74 6.46
CA LEU A 165 10.69 -9.42 6.60
C LEU A 165 11.47 -8.40 5.77
N PHE A 166 10.73 -7.60 4.99
CA PHE A 166 11.26 -6.44 4.32
C PHE A 166 10.46 -5.20 4.67
N THR A 167 11.13 -4.06 4.76
CA THR A 167 10.53 -2.76 5.06
C THR A 167 11.11 -1.68 4.18
N TRP A 168 10.29 -0.68 3.83
CA TRP A 168 10.74 0.50 3.11
C TRP A 168 9.79 1.69 3.35
N GLY A 169 10.16 2.85 2.84
CA GLY A 169 9.49 4.13 3.04
C GLY A 169 10.21 5.00 4.06
N TRP A 170 9.44 5.67 4.90
CA TRP A 170 9.93 6.71 5.81
C TRP A 170 10.58 6.06 7.01
N GLY A 171 11.82 6.47 7.32
CA GLY A 171 12.64 5.85 8.36
C GLY A 171 12.96 6.75 9.55
N GLU A 172 12.52 8.02 9.57
CA GLU A 172 12.97 9.04 10.53
C GLU A 172 12.72 8.72 12.01
N HIS A 173 11.88 7.72 12.32
CA HIS A 173 11.61 7.24 13.68
C HIS A 173 12.07 5.79 13.92
N GLY A 174 12.84 5.21 13.00
CA GLY A 174 13.33 3.83 13.08
C GLY A 174 12.28 2.77 12.76
N GLN A 175 11.12 3.15 12.21
CA GLN A 175 10.01 2.24 11.90
C GLN A 175 10.35 1.15 10.89
N LEU A 176 11.45 1.30 10.14
CA LEU A 176 11.95 0.29 9.22
C LEU A 176 12.77 -0.80 9.94
N GLY A 177 13.26 -0.55 11.16
CA GLY A 177 14.01 -1.55 11.92
C GLY A 177 15.36 -1.94 11.29
N LEU A 178 15.97 -1.06 10.50
CA LEU A 178 17.22 -1.33 9.77
C LEU A 178 18.49 -0.98 10.56
N GLY A 179 18.34 -0.58 11.83
CA GLY A 179 19.44 -0.13 12.68
C GLY A 179 19.82 1.34 12.50
N ASP A 180 19.09 2.08 11.67
CA ASP A 180 19.22 3.51 11.46
C ASP A 180 17.84 4.19 11.33
N THR A 181 17.84 5.49 11.01
CA THR A 181 16.64 6.27 10.75
C THR A 181 16.56 6.78 9.31
N CYS A 182 17.16 6.04 8.37
CA CYS A 182 17.24 6.44 6.97
C CYS A 182 16.00 6.01 6.18
N ASP A 183 15.51 6.88 5.30
CA ASP A 183 14.46 6.51 4.36
C ASP A 183 14.96 5.44 3.38
N GLN A 184 14.07 4.52 3.00
CA GLN A 184 14.35 3.50 2.01
C GLN A 184 13.33 3.55 0.89
N VAL A 185 13.80 3.63 -0.34
CA VAL A 185 12.92 3.74 -1.51
C VAL A 185 12.56 2.40 -2.11
N VAL A 186 13.27 1.33 -1.75
CA VAL A 186 12.99 -0.05 -2.17
C VAL A 186 12.98 -0.97 -0.95
N PRO A 187 12.26 -2.11 -0.99
CA PRO A 187 12.23 -3.08 0.10
C PRO A 187 13.64 -3.47 0.58
N GLN A 188 13.93 -3.21 1.85
CA GLN A 188 15.17 -3.65 2.50
C GLN A 188 14.88 -4.77 3.47
N ARG A 189 15.74 -5.79 3.48
CA ARG A 189 15.60 -6.93 4.40
C ARG A 189 15.92 -6.49 5.83
N VAL A 190 15.01 -6.77 6.75
CA VAL A 190 15.22 -6.53 8.18
C VAL A 190 16.01 -7.68 8.78
N ASN A 191 17.04 -7.37 9.57
CA ASN A 191 17.77 -8.36 10.35
C ASN A 191 17.11 -8.54 11.72
N LEU A 192 16.48 -9.69 11.95
CA LEU A 192 15.80 -10.00 13.22
C LEU A 192 16.72 -10.60 14.29
N GLY A 193 18.03 -10.69 14.04
CA GLY A 193 19.03 -10.98 15.08
C GLY A 193 19.21 -12.46 15.46
N ASP A 194 18.70 -13.41 14.68
CA ASP A 194 18.94 -14.83 14.95
C ASP A 194 20.31 -15.29 14.43
N GLU A 195 21.29 -15.40 15.32
CA GLU A 195 22.61 -16.03 15.07
C GLU A 195 22.54 -17.55 14.84
N GLY A 196 21.34 -18.13 14.65
CA GLY A 196 21.18 -19.56 14.43
C GLY A 196 19.89 -19.90 13.69
N SER A 197 19.98 -20.00 12.36
CA SER A 197 19.14 -20.79 11.43
C SER A 197 17.67 -21.05 11.82
N ARG A 198 16.95 -20.09 12.39
CA ARG A 198 15.51 -20.17 12.55
C ARG A 198 14.90 -19.55 11.31
N SER A 199 14.38 -20.40 10.44
CA SER A 199 13.36 -19.96 9.49
C SER A 199 12.13 -19.58 10.30
N TYR A 200 11.66 -18.34 10.17
CA TYR A 200 10.34 -17.96 10.64
C TYR A 200 9.34 -18.53 9.64
N ALA A 201 9.09 -19.84 9.72
CA ALA A 201 8.19 -20.53 8.80
C ALA A 201 6.80 -19.86 8.73
N SER A 202 6.42 -19.13 9.78
CA SER A 202 5.29 -18.20 9.74
C SER A 202 5.63 -16.91 10.50
N LEU A 203 5.84 -15.82 9.77
CA LEU A 203 5.99 -14.47 10.33
C LEU A 203 4.78 -13.62 9.95
N GLY A 204 4.18 -12.98 10.93
CA GLY A 204 3.17 -11.95 10.76
C GLY A 204 3.79 -10.54 10.77
N VAL A 205 3.34 -9.62 9.92
CA VAL A 205 3.74 -8.20 9.93
C VAL A 205 2.55 -7.24 10.01
N TYR A 206 2.67 -6.19 10.82
CA TYR A 206 1.66 -5.16 11.03
C TYR A 206 2.32 -3.78 11.16
N CYS A 207 1.68 -2.74 10.63
CA CYS A 207 2.17 -1.37 10.71
C CYS A 207 1.16 -0.49 11.45
N GLY A 208 1.65 0.27 12.43
CA GLY A 208 0.95 1.42 12.97
C GLY A 208 1.28 2.69 12.17
N SER A 209 0.89 3.85 12.70
CA SER A 209 1.18 5.14 12.05
C SER A 209 2.68 5.36 11.80
N GLY A 210 3.53 5.01 12.77
CA GLY A 210 4.98 5.22 12.70
C GLY A 210 5.80 4.12 13.37
N PHE A 211 5.30 2.88 13.37
CA PHE A 211 6.02 1.72 13.90
C PHE A 211 5.62 0.44 13.16
N THR A 212 6.52 -0.54 13.15
CA THR A 212 6.31 -1.88 12.60
C THR A 212 6.35 -2.91 13.72
N VAL A 213 5.44 -3.88 13.68
CA VAL A 213 5.43 -5.04 14.57
C VAL A 213 5.52 -6.30 13.72
N ALA A 214 6.47 -7.17 14.04
CA ALA A 214 6.56 -8.51 13.48
C ALA A 214 6.31 -9.54 14.59
N VAL A 215 5.53 -10.58 14.28
CA VAL A 215 5.12 -11.61 15.25
C VAL A 215 5.37 -12.98 14.64
N SER A 216 6.21 -13.81 15.28
CA SER A 216 6.30 -15.22 14.90
C SER A 216 4.99 -15.91 15.23
N GLN A 217 4.38 -16.54 14.24
CA GLN A 217 3.19 -17.37 14.44
C GLN A 217 3.65 -18.80 14.73
N ALA A 218 3.04 -19.41 15.75
CA ALA A 218 3.32 -20.77 16.18
C ALA A 218 2.51 -21.79 15.36
#